data_AF-A0A1X9LZZ3-F1
#
_entry.id   AF-A0A1X9LZZ3-F1
#
_cell.length_a   1.000
_cell.length_b   1.000
_cell.length_c   1.000
_cell.angle_alpha   90.00
_cell.angle_beta   90.00
_cell.angle_gamma   90.00
#
_symmetry.space_group_name_H-M   'P 1'
#
loop_
_entity.id
_entity.type
_entity.pdbx_description
1 polymer ?
#
loop_
_entity_poly.entity_id
_entity_poly.type
_entity_poly.pdbx_seq_one_letter_code
_entity_poly.pdbx_strand_id
1 'polypeptide(L)'
;MSIDLAALSLEQLEIYVAGYADALDAHEHDTRVMQQLTDDALADLAHAQAELAQALADVELFYRIAFSPRPDARPVVSRQELEVRRQKMARSSAAHAVTDWPDARVRRPAA
;
A
#
# COMPACT_ATOMS: atom_id res chain seq x y z
N MET A 1 25.40 39.28 -25.50
CA MET A 1 26.23 40.43 -25.10
C MET A 1 27.48 39.87 -24.45
N SER A 2 28.67 40.09 -25.02
CA SER A 2 29.94 39.57 -24.51
C SER A 2 30.75 40.72 -23.91
N ILE A 3 31.30 40.52 -22.71
CA ILE A 3 32.23 41.48 -22.10
C ILE A 3 33.63 41.16 -22.59
N ASP A 4 34.38 42.19 -23.00
CA ASP A 4 35.81 42.05 -23.29
C ASP A 4 36.61 42.17 -21.98
N LEU A 5 37.13 41.05 -21.50
CA LEU A 5 37.89 40.99 -20.24
C LEU A 5 39.25 41.68 -20.34
N ALA A 6 39.83 41.82 -21.53
CA ALA A 6 41.12 42.47 -21.73
C ALA A 6 41.05 44.00 -21.57
N ALA A 7 39.84 44.57 -21.63
CA ALA A 7 39.59 46.00 -21.44
C ALA A 7 39.38 46.40 -19.96
N LEU A 8 39.33 45.43 -19.04
CA LEU A 8 39.10 45.68 -17.62
C LEU A 8 40.42 45.96 -16.88
N SER A 9 40.36 46.79 -15.83
CA SER A 9 41.45 46.89 -14.87
C SER A 9 41.55 45.63 -14.01
N LEU A 10 42.68 45.43 -13.33
CA LEU A 10 42.88 44.27 -12.45
C LEU A 10 41.79 44.18 -11.36
N GLU A 11 41.49 45.28 -10.68
CA GLU A 11 40.44 45.34 -9.66
C GLU A 11 39.05 45.02 -10.22
N GLN A 12 38.74 45.49 -11.43
CA GLN A 12 37.48 45.18 -12.10
C GLN A 12 37.38 43.71 -12.49
N LEU A 13 38.49 43.11 -12.91
CA LEU A 13 38.58 41.69 -13.22
C LEU A 13 38.35 40.84 -11.97
N GLU A 14 38.94 41.21 -10.83
CA GLU A 14 38.74 40.51 -9.55
C GLU A 14 37.27 40.54 -9.10
N ILE A 15 36.61 41.71 -9.17
CA ILE A 15 35.19 41.85 -8.85
C ILE A 15 34.34 41.01 -9.81
N TYR A 16 34.66 41.03 -11.10
CA TYR A 16 33.92 40.27 -12.10
C TYR A 16 34.03 38.76 -11.85
N VAL A 17 35.23 38.25 -11.58
CA VAL A 17 35.46 36.82 -11.31
C VAL A 17 34.76 36.39 -10.02
N ALA A 18 34.83 37.18 -8.95
CA ALA A 18 34.13 36.88 -7.71
C ALA A 18 32.61 36.82 -7.92
N GLY A 19 32.03 37.83 -8.57
CA GLY A 19 30.59 37.84 -8.87
C GLY A 19 30.16 36.74 -9.82
N TYR A 20 31.02 36.34 -10.77
CA TYR A 20 30.75 35.21 -11.65
C TYR A 20 30.77 33.87 -10.90
N ALA A 21 31.70 33.69 -9.97
CA ALA A 21 31.75 32.50 -9.12
C ALA A 21 30.49 32.39 -8.24
N ASP A 22 30.09 33.49 -7.58
CA ASP A 22 28.86 33.53 -6.78
C ASP A 22 27.61 33.21 -7.62
N ALA A 23 27.54 33.74 -8.84
CA ALA A 23 26.45 33.46 -9.76
C ALA A 23 26.42 31.99 -10.23
N LEU A 24 27.59 31.38 -10.42
CA LEU A 24 27.71 29.97 -10.78
C LEU A 24 27.24 29.07 -9.62
N ASP A 25 27.69 29.35 -8.40
CA ASP A 25 27.30 28.62 -7.20
C ASP A 25 25.78 28.70 -6.97
N ALA A 26 25.20 29.90 -7.14
CA ALA A 26 23.75 30.09 -7.05
C ALA A 26 23.00 29.27 -8.12
N HIS A 27 23.48 29.27 -9.36
CA HIS A 27 22.88 28.51 -10.45
C HIS A 27 22.98 26.98 -10.21
N GLU A 28 24.10 26.48 -9.70
CA GLU A 28 24.25 25.07 -9.34
C GLU A 28 23.29 24.67 -8.21
N HIS A 29 23.14 25.54 -7.21
CA HIS A 29 22.18 25.33 -6.13
C HIS A 29 20.75 25.26 -6.66
N ASP A 30 20.33 26.24 -7.46
CA ASP A 30 18.99 26.29 -8.04
C ASP A 30 18.70 25.07 -8.92
N THR A 31 19.67 24.67 -9.74
CA THR A 31 19.55 23.48 -10.58
C THR A 31 19.36 22.22 -9.72
N ARG A 32 20.11 22.10 -8.62
CA ARG A 32 19.99 20.96 -7.70
C ARG A 32 18.63 20.93 -7.02
N VAL A 33 18.11 22.08 -6.58
CA VAL A 33 16.79 22.19 -5.97
C VAL A 33 15.70 21.83 -6.98
N MET A 34 15.77 22.33 -8.20
CA MET A 34 14.79 22.03 -9.26
C MET A 34 14.82 20.54 -9.64
N GLN A 35 15.99 19.92 -9.67
CA GLN A 35 16.12 18.48 -9.90
C GLN A 35 15.44 17.70 -8.77
N GLN A 36 15.71 18.06 -7.51
CA GLN A 36 15.10 17.39 -6.36
C GLN A 36 13.57 17.50 -6.36
N LEU A 37 13.03 18.70 -6.63
CA LEU A 37 11.58 18.90 -6.75
C LEU A 37 10.97 18.05 -7.87
N THR A 38 11.69 17.87 -8.97
CA THR A 38 11.24 17.04 -10.08
C THR A 38 11.24 15.56 -9.70
N ASP A 39 12.29 15.10 -9.02
CA ASP A 39 12.40 13.71 -8.56
C ASP A 39 11.32 13.38 -7.51
N ASP A 40 11.04 14.30 -6.58
CA ASP A 40 9.98 14.18 -5.58
C ASP A 40 8.60 14.11 -6.27
N ALA A 41 8.33 14.98 -7.24
CA ALA A 41 7.08 14.96 -8.00
C ALA A 41 6.89 13.66 -8.80
N LEU A 42 7.97 13.08 -9.34
CA LEU A 42 7.93 11.78 -10.01
C LEU A 42 7.65 10.64 -9.03
N ALA A 43 8.23 10.69 -7.83
CA ALA A 43 7.97 9.71 -6.78
C ALA A 43 6.50 9.77 -6.31
N ASP A 44 5.96 10.97 -6.09
CA ASP A 44 4.56 11.19 -5.73
C ASP A 44 3.61 10.68 -6.82
N LEU A 45 3.93 10.95 -8.09
CA LEU A 45 3.16 10.43 -9.22
C LEU A 45 3.15 8.91 -9.25
N ALA A 46 4.31 8.26 -9.04
CA ALA A 46 4.41 6.81 -9.00
C ALA A 46 3.60 6.22 -7.82
N HIS A 47 3.61 6.87 -6.67
CA HIS A 47 2.81 6.47 -5.51
C HIS A 47 1.32 6.56 -5.80
N ALA A 48 0.85 7.69 -6.34
CA ALA A 48 -0.56 7.89 -6.72
C ALA A 48 -1.02 6.87 -7.78
N GLN A 49 -0.15 6.50 -8.73
CA GLN A 49 -0.46 5.45 -9.72
C GLN A 49 -0.62 4.07 -9.06
N ALA A 50 0.20 3.75 -8.07
CA ALA A 50 0.07 2.50 -7.32
C ALA A 50 -1.23 2.45 -6.50
N GLU A 51 -1.59 3.55 -5.83
CA GLU A 51 -2.85 3.67 -5.10
C GLU A 51 -4.06 3.54 -6.03
N LEU A 52 -4.03 4.17 -7.21
CA LEU A 52 -5.09 4.05 -8.22
C LEU A 52 -5.24 2.60 -8.69
N ALA A 53 -4.14 1.90 -8.97
CA ALA A 53 -4.17 0.50 -9.37
C ALA A 53 -4.79 -0.39 -8.28
N GLN A 54 -4.46 -0.15 -7.01
CA GLN A 54 -5.06 -0.86 -5.88
C GLN A 54 -6.56 -0.57 -5.76
N ALA A 55 -6.97 0.70 -5.85
CA ALA A 55 -8.38 1.08 -5.78
C ALA A 55 -9.21 0.45 -6.91
N LEU A 56 -8.65 0.35 -8.13
CA LEU A 56 -9.30 -0.33 -9.25
C LEU A 56 -9.47 -1.83 -8.98
N ALA A 57 -8.47 -2.50 -8.42
CA ALA A 57 -8.55 -3.90 -8.02
C ALA A 57 -9.61 -4.13 -6.92
N ASP A 58 -9.69 -3.21 -5.94
CA ASP A 58 -10.70 -3.27 -4.87
C ASP A 58 -12.12 -3.07 -5.41
N VAL A 59 -12.30 -2.16 -6.37
CA VAL A 59 -13.58 -1.95 -7.06
C VAL A 59 -13.97 -3.20 -7.86
N GLU A 60 -13.04 -3.80 -8.60
CA GLU A 60 -13.29 -5.05 -9.33
C GLU A 60 -13.69 -6.18 -8.38
N LEU A 61 -12.98 -6.32 -7.25
CA LEU A 61 -13.30 -7.28 -6.20
C LEU A 61 -14.70 -7.04 -5.63
N PHE A 62 -15.04 -5.78 -5.35
CA PHE A 62 -16.37 -5.40 -4.89
C PHE A 62 -17.45 -5.80 -5.90
N TYR A 63 -17.29 -5.48 -7.19
CA TYR A 63 -18.23 -5.88 -8.22
C TYR A 63 -18.38 -7.39 -8.30
N ARG A 64 -17.26 -8.12 -8.21
CA ARG A 64 -17.28 -9.58 -8.18
C ARG A 64 -18.03 -10.11 -6.96
N ILE A 65 -17.86 -9.54 -5.77
CA ILE A 65 -18.56 -10.01 -4.56
C ILE A 65 -20.05 -9.62 -4.60
N ALA A 66 -20.35 -8.37 -4.93
CA ALA A 66 -21.70 -7.82 -4.92
C ALA A 66 -22.59 -8.42 -6.01
N PHE A 67 -22.02 -8.76 -7.17
CA PHE A 67 -22.75 -9.23 -8.34
C PHE A 67 -22.36 -10.65 -8.78
N SER A 68 -21.60 -11.40 -7.98
CA SER A 68 -21.38 -12.83 -8.27
C SER A 68 -22.72 -13.56 -8.26
N PRO A 69 -23.10 -14.24 -9.36
CA PRO A 69 -24.22 -15.16 -9.33
C PRO A 69 -23.81 -16.29 -8.40
N ARG A 70 -24.39 -16.35 -7.19
CA ARG A 70 -24.13 -17.45 -6.25
C ARG A 70 -24.31 -18.77 -7.01
N PRO A 71 -23.24 -19.55 -7.24
CA PRO A 71 -23.35 -20.82 -7.96
C PRO A 71 -24.13 -21.86 -7.16
N ASP A 72 -24.47 -21.52 -5.91
CA ASP A 72 -25.15 -22.39 -4.98
C ASP A 72 -26.13 -21.57 -4.13
N ALA A 73 -27.01 -20.79 -4.77
CA ALA A 73 -28.24 -20.32 -4.14
C ALA A 73 -29.16 -21.53 -3.87
N ARG A 74 -28.72 -22.43 -2.99
CA ARG A 74 -29.57 -23.46 -2.40
C ARG A 74 -30.79 -22.75 -1.84
N PRO A 75 -32.01 -23.29 -2.04
CA PRO A 75 -33.22 -22.68 -1.52
C PRO A 75 -32.99 -22.31 -0.06
N VAL A 76 -33.29 -21.06 0.29
CA VAL A 76 -33.18 -20.57 1.67
C VAL A 76 -34.05 -21.48 2.52
N VAL A 77 -33.42 -22.42 3.20
CA VAL A 77 -34.07 -23.36 4.10
C VAL A 77 -34.78 -22.52 5.15
N SER A 78 -36.09 -22.68 5.28
CA SER A 78 -36.88 -21.88 6.20
C SER A 78 -36.32 -22.03 7.62
N ARG A 79 -36.46 -20.99 8.47
CA ARG A 79 -36.05 -21.07 9.89
C ARG A 79 -36.60 -22.33 10.57
N GLN A 80 -37.81 -22.73 10.18
CA GLN A 80 -38.50 -23.91 10.70
C GLN A 80 -37.81 -25.23 10.30
N GLU A 81 -37.37 -25.35 9.04
CA GLU A 81 -36.60 -26.52 8.59
C GLU A 81 -35.19 -26.59 9.22
N LEU A 82 -34.56 -25.45 9.49
CA LEU A 82 -33.31 -25.39 10.26
C LEU A 82 -33.51 -25.87 11.70
N GLU A 83 -34.60 -25.48 12.36
CA GLU A 83 -34.98 -25.93 13.70
C GLU A 83 -35.19 -27.45 13.74
N VAL A 84 -35.91 -28.00 12.75
CA VAL A 84 -36.15 -29.44 12.61
C VAL A 84 -34.83 -30.20 12.38
N ARG A 85 -33.91 -29.67 11.58
CA ARG A 85 -32.58 -30.27 11.38
C ARG A 85 -31.75 -30.26 12.67
N ARG A 86 -31.77 -29.16 13.43
CA ARG A 86 -31.09 -29.10 14.75
C ARG A 86 -31.67 -30.11 15.73
N GLN A 87 -33.00 -30.25 15.81
CA GLN A 87 -33.64 -31.23 16.67
C GLN A 87 -33.31 -32.68 16.26
N LYS A 88 -33.25 -32.97 14.95
CA LYS A 88 -32.85 -34.28 14.43
C LYS A 88 -31.38 -34.60 14.77
N MET A 89 -30.47 -33.63 14.64
CA MET A 89 -29.06 -33.80 15.03
C MET A 89 -28.87 -33.93 16.54
N ALA A 90 -29.61 -33.19 17.37
CA ALA A 90 -29.58 -33.36 18.83
C ALA A 90 -30.08 -34.76 19.24
N ARG A 91 -31.09 -35.29 18.55
CA ARG A 91 -31.59 -36.65 18.77
C ARG A 91 -30.64 -37.74 18.29
N SER A 92 -29.92 -37.53 17.18
CA SER A 92 -28.90 -38.49 16.71
C SER A 92 -27.61 -38.42 17.54
N SER A 93 -27.23 -37.23 18.03
CA SER A 93 -26.08 -37.04 18.92
C SER A 93 -26.28 -37.70 20.29
N ALA A 94 -27.52 -37.79 20.78
CA ALA A 94 -27.84 -38.53 22.00
C ALA A 94 -27.61 -40.05 21.86
N ALA A 95 -27.56 -40.57 20.63
CA ALA A 95 -27.30 -41.98 20.35
C ALA A 95 -25.81 -42.32 20.15
N HIS A 96 -24.92 -41.33 20.08
CA HIS A 96 -23.47 -41.51 19.84
C HIS A 96 -22.58 -40.88 20.93
N ALA A 97 -23.13 -40.59 22.11
CA ALA A 97 -22.39 -40.06 23.26
C ALA A 97 -21.45 -41.08 23.95
N VAL A 98 -20.93 -42.06 23.22
CA VAL A 98 -19.86 -42.96 23.68
C VAL A 98 -18.86 -43.13 22.55
N THR A 99 -17.86 -42.26 22.51
CA THR A 99 -16.54 -42.63 21.97
C THR A 99 -15.50 -41.81 22.73
N ASP A 100 -14.56 -42.54 23.31
CA ASP A 100 -13.59 -42.08 24.29
C ASP A 100 -12.80 -40.85 23.83
N TRP A 101 -12.80 -39.81 24.66
CA TRP A 101 -11.75 -38.80 24.64
C TRP A 101 -10.50 -39.46 25.24
N PRO A 102 -9.40 -39.63 24.51
CA PRO A 102 -8.23 -40.26 25.09
C PRO A 102 -7.65 -39.33 26.16
N ASP A 103 -7.60 -39.91 27.35
CA ASP A 103 -7.05 -39.41 28.59
C ASP A 103 -5.80 -38.55 28.44
N ALA A 104 -5.86 -37.44 29.15
CA ALA A 104 -4.77 -36.88 29.95
C ALA A 104 -3.52 -37.78 30.07
N ARG A 105 -2.48 -37.49 29.28
CA ARG A 105 -1.09 -37.77 29.68
C ARG A 105 -0.23 -36.52 29.53
N VAL A 106 -0.16 -35.79 30.64
CA VAL A 106 1.07 -35.31 31.29
C VAL A 106 2.18 -34.78 30.35
N ARG A 107 2.42 -33.47 30.43
CA ARG A 107 3.76 -32.93 30.77
C ARG A 107 3.62 -31.55 31.41
N ARG A 108 3.92 -31.47 32.71
CA ARG A 108 4.17 -30.23 33.45
C ARG A 108 5.35 -29.47 32.80
N PRO A 109 5.37 -28.13 32.82
CA PRO A 109 6.62 -27.41 32.63
C PRO A 109 7.49 -27.65 33.88
N ALA A 110 8.74 -28.04 33.66
CA ALA A 110 9.77 -28.00 34.69
C ALA A 110 10.76 -26.89 34.32
N ALA A 111 10.87 -25.94 35.26
CA ALA A 111 11.87 -24.86 35.39
C ALA A 111 11.85 -23.76 34.32
#